data_AF-T1B7I2-F1
#
_entry.id   AF-T1B7I2-F1
#
_cell.length_a   1.000
_cell.length_b   1.000
_cell.length_c   1.000
_cell.angle_alpha   90.00
_cell.angle_beta   90.00
_cell.angle_gamma   90.00
#
_symmetry.space_group_name_H-M   'P 1'
#
loop_
_entity.id
_entity.type
_entity.pdbx_description
1 polymer ?
#
loop_
_entity_poly.entity_id
_entity_poly.type
_entity_poly.pdbx_seq_one_letter_code
_entity_poly.pdbx_strand_id
1 'polypeptide(L)'
;DRYIIRDGLRLMEAAKRTPAVDGSGIKDTLERQVVHYLASEEGLIGEGSRVLMVSAVDRFGMAEAFADIGCSLTFGDLIFSAGIPYPITTLEELADIARRILPEMTKMPFTMLYPTGSQQDDPASRGKFQEYYDAADVIAGDWHYIRKYMPDRIDGKIILT
;
A
#
# COMPACT_ATOMS: atom_id res chain seq x y z
N ASP A 1 16.06 7.33 3.63
CA ASP A 1 16.91 6.13 3.65
C ASP A 1 16.34 5.05 2.77
N ARG A 2 17.18 4.34 1.99
CA ARG A 2 16.75 3.29 1.07
C ARG A 2 16.87 1.94 1.79
N TYR A 3 15.74 1.29 2.03
CA TYR A 3 15.68 -0.01 2.71
C TYR A 3 15.83 -1.15 1.69
N ILE A 4 16.97 -1.84 1.70
CA ILE A 4 17.29 -2.90 0.74
C ILE A 4 17.08 -4.26 1.40
N ILE A 5 16.35 -5.15 0.73
CA ILE A 5 16.15 -6.54 1.19
C ILE A 5 17.47 -7.31 1.08
N ARG A 6 17.78 -8.10 2.12
CA ARG A 6 19.04 -8.87 2.23
C ARG A 6 19.33 -9.76 1.01
N ASP A 7 18.31 -10.42 0.45
CA ASP A 7 18.50 -11.27 -0.73
C ASP A 7 18.79 -10.48 -2.02
N GLY A 8 18.29 -9.24 -2.12
CA GLY A 8 18.63 -8.33 -3.22
C GLY A 8 20.11 -7.93 -3.21
N LEU A 9 20.69 -7.73 -2.02
CA LEU A 9 22.13 -7.48 -1.87
C LEU A 9 22.96 -8.68 -2.37
N ARG A 10 22.56 -9.90 -2.02
CA ARG A 10 23.25 -11.13 -2.48
C ARG A 10 23.22 -11.27 -4.01
N LEU A 11 22.11 -10.92 -4.63
CA LEU A 11 21.99 -10.91 -6.09
C LEU A 11 22.90 -9.85 -6.72
N MET A 12 22.91 -8.63 -6.17
CA MET A 12 23.80 -7.55 -6.64
C MET A 12 25.28 -7.94 -6.54
N GLU A 13 25.70 -8.58 -5.44
CA GLU A 13 27.07 -9.06 -5.26
C GLU A 13 27.45 -10.16 -6.25
N ALA A 14 26.49 -11.00 -6.66
CA ALA A 14 26.69 -12.06 -7.65
C ALA A 14 26.69 -11.55 -9.10
N ALA A 15 25.94 -10.50 -9.40
CA ALA A 15 25.81 -9.90 -10.73
C ALA A 15 27.04 -9.03 -11.08
N LYS A 16 28.11 -9.66 -11.59
CA LYS A 16 29.39 -8.97 -11.88
C LYS A 16 29.51 -8.29 -13.24
N ARG A 17 28.65 -8.63 -14.21
CA ARG A 17 28.75 -8.14 -15.60
C ARG A 17 27.56 -7.29 -16.02
N THR A 18 26.36 -7.71 -15.65
CA THR A 18 25.12 -7.03 -16.01
C THR A 18 24.65 -6.18 -14.83
N PRO A 19 24.31 -4.89 -15.04
CA PRO A 19 23.69 -4.07 -14.02
C PRO A 19 22.41 -4.72 -13.49
N ALA A 20 22.27 -4.79 -12.17
CA ALA A 20 21.04 -5.21 -11.50
C ALA A 20 20.20 -3.97 -11.16
N VAL A 21 18.91 -4.03 -11.46
CA VAL A 21 17.93 -2.98 -11.12
C VAL A 21 16.72 -3.63 -10.44
N ASP A 22 16.10 -2.91 -9.52
CA ASP A 22 14.96 -3.37 -8.70
C ASP A 22 13.61 -2.81 -9.17
N GLY A 23 13.61 -1.96 -10.22
CA GLY A 23 12.41 -1.34 -10.76
C GLY A 23 11.78 -0.27 -9.85
N SER A 24 12.39 0.06 -8.71
CA SER A 24 11.76 0.92 -7.69
C SER A 24 11.42 2.31 -8.21
N GLY A 25 12.27 2.89 -9.07
CA GLY A 25 12.05 4.22 -9.63
C GLY A 25 10.88 4.30 -10.61
N ILE A 26 10.64 3.24 -11.40
CA ILE A 26 9.51 3.18 -12.33
C ILE A 26 8.21 3.02 -11.53
N LYS A 27 8.19 2.12 -10.53
CA LYS A 27 7.03 1.93 -9.63
C LYS A 27 6.63 3.26 -9.00
N ASP A 28 7.59 3.91 -8.34
CA ASP A 28 7.39 5.16 -7.62
C ASP A 28 6.89 6.30 -8.53
N THR A 29 7.38 6.38 -9.78
CA THR A 29 6.91 7.38 -10.74
C THR A 29 5.49 7.10 -11.23
N LEU A 30 5.21 5.87 -11.64
CA LEU A 30 3.92 5.50 -12.23
C LEU A 30 2.78 5.58 -11.20
N GLU A 31 3.04 5.19 -9.96
CA GLU A 31 2.04 5.29 -8.87
C GLU A 31 1.54 6.71 -8.68
N ARG A 32 2.45 7.70 -8.65
CA ARG A 32 2.07 9.12 -8.55
C ARG A 32 1.34 9.61 -9.79
N GLN A 33 1.84 9.27 -10.98
CA GLN A 33 1.24 9.72 -12.24
C GLN A 33 -0.19 9.24 -12.41
N VAL A 34 -0.48 7.99 -12.06
CA VAL A 34 -1.84 7.44 -12.18
C VAL A 34 -2.80 8.18 -11.26
N VAL A 35 -2.42 8.46 -10.02
CA VAL A 35 -3.25 9.21 -9.08
C VAL A 35 -3.52 10.63 -9.59
N HIS A 36 -2.50 11.34 -10.07
CA HIS A 36 -2.69 12.67 -10.65
C HIS A 36 -3.54 12.64 -11.92
N TYR A 37 -3.36 11.65 -12.79
CA TYR A 37 -4.17 11.50 -14.00
C TYR A 37 -5.66 11.30 -13.68
N LEU A 38 -5.96 10.43 -12.70
CA LEU A 38 -7.33 10.20 -12.25
C LEU A 38 -7.98 11.47 -11.66
N ALA A 39 -7.16 12.36 -11.08
CA ALA A 39 -7.63 13.62 -10.52
C ALA A 39 -7.78 14.73 -11.58
N SER A 40 -6.77 14.95 -12.42
CA SER A 40 -6.73 16.09 -13.34
C SER A 40 -7.48 15.82 -14.65
N GLU A 41 -7.34 14.63 -15.22
CA GLU A 41 -7.87 14.32 -16.56
C GLU A 41 -9.25 13.68 -16.49
N GLU A 42 -9.45 12.75 -15.55
CA GLU A 42 -10.71 12.01 -15.44
C GLU A 42 -11.70 12.63 -14.44
N GLY A 43 -11.22 13.48 -13.52
CA GLY A 43 -12.05 14.11 -12.49
C GLY A 43 -12.71 13.11 -11.53
N LEU A 44 -12.14 11.91 -11.40
CA LEU A 44 -12.68 10.82 -10.58
C LEU A 44 -12.28 10.93 -9.11
N ILE A 45 -11.22 11.68 -8.83
CA ILE A 45 -10.65 11.88 -7.50
C ILE A 45 -10.35 13.37 -7.33
N GLY A 46 -10.60 13.92 -6.16
CA GLY A 46 -10.31 15.33 -5.88
C GLY A 46 -10.13 15.61 -4.41
N GLU A 47 -9.96 16.89 -4.09
CA GLU A 47 -9.89 17.38 -2.72
C GLU A 47 -11.09 16.86 -1.91
N GLY A 48 -10.82 16.35 -0.71
CA GLY A 48 -11.85 15.79 0.17
C GLY A 48 -12.38 14.39 -0.19
N SER A 49 -11.97 13.80 -1.33
CA SER A 49 -12.29 12.39 -1.63
C SER A 49 -11.76 11.48 -0.51
N ARG A 50 -12.58 10.55 -0.03
CA ARG A 50 -12.20 9.67 1.09
C ARG A 50 -11.47 8.45 0.55
N VAL A 51 -10.18 8.33 0.88
CA VAL A 51 -9.31 7.28 0.36
C VAL A 51 -8.88 6.35 1.48
N LEU A 52 -9.20 5.06 1.33
CA LEU A 52 -8.64 4.00 2.15
C LEU A 52 -7.42 3.39 1.45
N MET A 53 -6.24 3.62 2.00
CA MET A 53 -5.01 2.97 1.58
C MET A 53 -4.79 1.70 2.43
N VAL A 54 -5.10 0.52 1.90
CA VAL A 54 -5.02 -0.74 2.67
C VAL A 54 -3.57 -1.11 3.01
N SER A 55 -2.61 -0.73 2.16
CA SER A 55 -1.17 -0.82 2.43
C SER A 55 -0.45 0.38 1.81
N ALA A 56 -0.11 1.37 2.63
CA ALA A 56 0.53 2.60 2.20
C ALA A 56 2.06 2.53 2.29
N VAL A 57 2.61 1.73 3.21
CA VAL A 57 4.07 1.57 3.35
C VAL A 57 4.69 0.92 2.10
N ASP A 58 3.99 -0.02 1.45
CA ASP A 58 4.46 -0.61 0.18
C ASP A 58 4.24 0.31 -1.03
N ARG A 59 3.26 1.21 -0.95
CA ARG A 59 2.77 2.08 -2.04
C ARG A 59 2.83 3.55 -1.65
N PHE A 60 4.00 3.96 -1.15
CA PHE A 60 4.18 5.28 -0.58
C PHE A 60 4.01 6.40 -1.61
N GLY A 61 4.43 6.18 -2.87
CA GLY A 61 4.23 7.17 -3.93
C GLY A 61 2.74 7.46 -4.16
N MET A 62 1.90 6.42 -4.15
CA MET A 62 0.44 6.59 -4.24
C MET A 62 -0.13 7.36 -3.03
N ALA A 63 0.34 7.06 -1.82
CA ALA A 63 -0.06 7.77 -0.60
C ALA A 63 0.28 9.26 -0.66
N GLU A 64 1.49 9.61 -1.12
CA GLU A 64 1.92 10.99 -1.30
C GLU A 64 1.05 11.73 -2.32
N ALA A 65 0.81 11.13 -3.48
CA ALA A 65 0.00 11.77 -4.51
C ALA A 65 -1.44 12.07 -4.06
N PHE A 66 -2.06 11.17 -3.29
CA PHE A 66 -3.38 11.44 -2.71
C PHE A 66 -3.35 12.56 -1.66
N ALA A 67 -2.29 12.63 -0.86
CA ALA A 67 -2.13 13.71 0.11
C ALA A 67 -1.94 15.06 -0.58
N ASP A 68 -1.14 15.09 -1.66
CA ASP A 68 -0.89 16.28 -2.47
C ASP A 68 -2.15 16.82 -3.14
N ILE A 69 -3.07 15.93 -3.53
CA ILE A 69 -4.40 16.30 -4.06
C ILE A 69 -5.32 16.87 -2.96
N GLY A 70 -5.02 16.64 -1.68
CA GLY A 70 -5.88 17.02 -0.56
C GLY A 70 -7.00 16.02 -0.29
N CYS A 71 -6.80 14.74 -0.61
CA CYS A 71 -7.75 13.69 -0.25
C CYS A 71 -7.81 13.47 1.28
N SER A 72 -8.95 13.01 1.78
CA SER A 72 -9.10 12.58 3.16
C SER A 72 -8.59 11.13 3.29
N LEU A 73 -7.40 10.98 3.87
CA LEU A 73 -6.69 9.70 3.88
C LEU A 73 -6.96 8.88 5.14
N THR A 74 -7.11 7.57 4.94
CA THR A 74 -7.03 6.55 5.99
C THR A 74 -6.02 5.49 5.56
N PHE A 75 -4.87 5.45 6.20
CA PHE A 75 -3.88 4.40 6.00
C PHE A 75 -4.19 3.23 6.93
N GLY A 76 -4.50 2.10 6.30
CA GLY A 76 -4.93 0.87 6.93
C GLY A 76 -3.79 -0.06 7.31
N ASP A 77 -2.53 0.36 7.19
CA ASP A 77 -1.37 -0.50 7.45
C ASP A 77 -1.47 -1.22 8.81
N LEU A 78 -1.80 -0.52 9.90
CA LEU A 78 -1.98 -1.15 11.21
C LEU A 78 -3.25 -2.02 11.31
N ILE A 79 -4.33 -1.60 10.65
CA ILE A 79 -5.62 -2.28 10.65
C ILE A 79 -5.50 -3.64 9.95
N PHE A 80 -4.95 -3.65 8.75
CA PHE A 80 -4.93 -4.82 7.88
C PHE A 80 -3.70 -5.70 8.07
N SER A 81 -2.54 -5.15 8.44
CA SER A 81 -1.34 -5.97 8.69
C SER A 81 -1.25 -6.48 10.13
N ALA A 82 -1.62 -5.66 11.12
CA ALA A 82 -1.46 -5.98 12.54
C ALA A 82 -2.78 -6.24 13.27
N GLY A 83 -3.93 -5.97 12.64
CA GLY A 83 -5.24 -6.14 13.27
C GLY A 83 -5.56 -5.09 14.33
N ILE A 84 -4.82 -3.98 14.36
CA ILE A 84 -4.98 -2.89 15.33
C ILE A 84 -5.93 -1.86 14.72
N PRO A 85 -7.13 -1.61 15.28
CA PRO A 85 -8.14 -0.72 14.73
C PRO A 85 -7.79 0.76 14.97
N TYR A 86 -6.63 1.18 14.47
CA TYR A 86 -6.10 2.53 14.57
C TYR A 86 -5.86 3.09 13.16
N PRO A 87 -6.74 3.97 12.67
CA PRO A 87 -6.57 4.61 11.37
C PRO A 87 -5.52 5.71 11.46
N ILE A 88 -4.42 5.56 10.72
CA ILE A 88 -3.44 6.64 10.53
C ILE A 88 -4.00 7.55 9.45
N THR A 89 -3.98 8.86 9.67
CA THR A 89 -4.61 9.83 8.73
C THR A 89 -3.64 10.84 8.14
N THR A 90 -2.37 10.84 8.58
CA THR A 90 -1.35 11.77 8.09
C THR A 90 -0.10 11.05 7.59
N LEU A 91 0.57 11.65 6.61
CA LEU A 91 1.81 11.08 6.04
C LEU A 91 2.96 11.09 7.05
N GLU A 92 3.00 12.10 7.93
CA GLU A 92 4.03 12.22 8.95
C GLU A 92 3.97 11.03 9.93
N GLU A 93 2.77 10.68 10.38
CA GLU A 93 2.55 9.55 11.28
C GLU A 93 2.85 8.22 10.58
N LEU A 94 2.41 8.06 9.33
CA LEU A 94 2.74 6.90 8.51
C LEU A 94 4.26 6.72 8.38
N ALA A 95 4.98 7.81 8.07
CA ALA A 95 6.44 7.80 7.93
C ALA A 95 7.16 7.49 9.25
N ASP A 96 6.66 7.98 10.38
CA ASP A 96 7.17 7.66 11.72
C ASP A 96 7.04 6.17 12.04
N ILE A 97 5.88 5.59 11.74
CA ILE A 97 5.61 4.16 11.95
C ILE A 97 6.48 3.32 11.01
N ALA A 98 6.55 3.68 9.72
CA ALA A 98 7.37 2.98 8.73
C ALA A 98 8.85 2.95 9.15
N ARG A 99 9.41 4.07 9.63
CA ARG A 99 10.80 4.14 10.14
C ARG A 99 11.07 3.19 11.31
N ARG A 100 10.07 2.86 12.12
CA ARG A 100 10.20 1.92 13.24
C ARG A 100 10.09 0.47 12.79
N ILE A 101 9.24 0.18 11.80
CA ILE A 101 8.92 -1.19 11.38
C ILE A 101 9.87 -1.70 10.28
N LEU A 102 10.20 -0.85 9.29
CA LEU A 102 11.03 -1.22 8.13
C LEU A 102 12.41 -1.83 8.48
N PRO A 103 13.15 -1.34 9.50
CA PRO A 103 14.43 -1.94 9.88
C PRO A 103 14.33 -3.42 10.29
N GLU A 104 13.22 -3.82 10.91
CA GLU A 104 13.00 -5.22 11.30
C GLU A 104 12.48 -6.04 10.12
N MET A 105 11.58 -5.48 9.30
CA MET A 105 11.09 -6.15 8.09
C MET A 105 12.21 -6.50 7.11
N THR A 106 13.15 -5.60 6.86
CA THR A 106 14.28 -5.84 5.93
C THR A 106 15.21 -6.99 6.33
N LYS A 107 15.18 -7.40 7.61
CA LYS A 107 15.97 -8.52 8.14
C LYS A 107 15.26 -9.87 7.96
N MET A 108 13.95 -9.88 7.66
CA MET A 108 13.18 -11.10 7.49
C MET A 108 13.45 -11.76 6.12
N PRO A 109 13.32 -13.09 6.01
CA PRO A 109 13.41 -13.79 4.73
C PRO A 109 12.35 -13.31 3.75
N PHE A 110 12.69 -13.25 2.45
CA PHE A 110 11.78 -12.78 1.40
C PHE A 110 10.43 -13.53 1.40
N THR A 111 10.43 -14.82 1.71
CA THR A 111 9.21 -15.66 1.79
C THR A 111 8.23 -15.27 2.91
N MET A 112 8.68 -14.54 3.94
CA MET A 112 7.82 -14.00 4.99
C MET A 112 7.30 -12.60 4.65
N LEU A 113 8.11 -11.80 3.94
CA LEU A 113 7.70 -10.48 3.46
C LEU A 113 6.70 -10.58 2.31
N TYR A 114 6.89 -11.59 1.46
CA TYR A 114 6.03 -11.94 0.34
C TYR A 114 5.49 -13.37 0.56
N PRO A 115 4.45 -13.55 1.39
CA PRO A 115 3.84 -14.85 1.60
C PRO A 115 3.17 -15.35 0.31
N THR A 116 3.80 -16.31 -0.36
CA THR A 116 3.26 -17.01 -1.54
C THR A 116 2.34 -18.16 -1.11
N GLY A 117 1.11 -18.22 -1.61
CA GLY A 117 0.25 -19.42 -1.52
C GLY A 117 -1.10 -19.25 -0.79
N SER A 118 -1.66 -20.38 -0.35
CA SER A 118 -3.05 -20.59 0.11
C SER A 118 -3.48 -19.89 1.41
N GLN A 119 -2.62 -19.07 2.03
CA GLN A 119 -2.99 -18.25 3.20
C GLN A 119 -3.75 -16.97 2.82
N GLN A 120 -3.91 -16.70 1.53
CA GLN A 120 -4.58 -15.51 0.99
C GLN A 120 -6.11 -15.63 0.96
N ASP A 121 -6.67 -16.83 1.13
CA ASP A 121 -8.11 -17.12 1.07
C ASP A 121 -8.63 -17.67 2.40
N ASP A 122 -8.54 -16.89 3.49
CA ASP A 122 -9.25 -17.20 4.75
C ASP A 122 -10.63 -16.50 4.75
N PRO A 123 -11.74 -17.24 4.60
CA PRO A 123 -13.08 -16.67 4.61
C PRO A 123 -13.42 -15.92 5.90
N ALA A 124 -12.81 -16.28 7.04
CA ALA A 124 -13.09 -15.66 8.34
C ALA A 124 -12.60 -14.21 8.43
N SER A 125 -11.75 -13.76 7.51
CA SER A 125 -11.23 -12.40 7.48
C SER A 125 -12.09 -11.41 6.69
N ARG A 126 -13.04 -11.90 5.87
CA ARG A 126 -13.90 -11.08 5.02
C ARG A 126 -14.85 -10.24 5.85
N GLY A 127 -14.94 -8.95 5.54
CA GLY A 127 -15.84 -8.01 6.22
C GLY A 127 -15.44 -7.65 7.66
N LYS A 128 -14.31 -8.16 8.19
CA LYS A 128 -13.85 -7.85 9.56
C LYS A 128 -13.66 -6.35 9.83
N PHE A 129 -13.30 -5.61 8.78
CA PHE A 129 -12.97 -4.18 8.82
C PHE A 129 -13.87 -3.40 7.86
N GLN A 130 -15.11 -3.88 7.67
CA GLN A 130 -16.04 -3.35 6.69
C GLN A 130 -16.30 -1.86 6.89
N GLU A 131 -16.30 -1.35 8.13
CA GLU A 131 -16.51 0.07 8.42
C GLU A 131 -15.54 1.00 7.67
N TYR A 132 -14.29 0.56 7.47
CA TYR A 132 -13.29 1.33 6.73
C TYR A 132 -13.54 1.30 5.22
N TYR A 133 -14.01 0.16 4.69
CA TYR A 133 -14.41 0.07 3.28
C TYR A 133 -15.63 0.96 3.02
N ASP A 134 -16.63 0.92 3.89
CA ASP A 134 -17.88 1.67 3.76
C ASP A 134 -17.65 3.19 3.81
N ALA A 135 -16.71 3.64 4.64
CA ALA A 135 -16.33 5.04 4.79
C ALA A 135 -15.53 5.62 3.61
N ALA A 136 -15.02 4.79 2.69
CA ALA A 136 -14.17 5.21 1.59
C ALA A 136 -14.94 5.35 0.26
N ASP A 137 -14.53 6.33 -0.55
CA ASP A 137 -14.94 6.49 -1.95
C ASP A 137 -13.94 5.77 -2.88
N VAL A 138 -12.65 5.82 -2.51
CA VAL A 138 -11.54 5.16 -3.21
C VAL A 138 -10.86 4.17 -2.27
N ILE A 139 -10.64 2.95 -2.74
CA ILE A 139 -9.87 1.91 -2.06
C ILE A 139 -8.61 1.67 -2.86
N ALA A 140 -7.45 1.86 -2.24
CA ALA A 140 -6.17 1.82 -2.91
C ALA A 140 -5.17 0.94 -2.15
N GLY A 141 -4.26 0.28 -2.86
CA GLY A 141 -3.26 -0.58 -2.22
C GLY A 141 -2.91 -1.85 -3.00
N ASP A 142 -2.32 -2.81 -2.29
CA ASP A 142 -2.11 -4.16 -2.83
C ASP A 142 -3.44 -4.91 -2.96
N TRP A 143 -3.70 -5.48 -4.14
CA TRP A 143 -4.94 -6.20 -4.43
C TRP A 143 -5.19 -7.39 -3.50
N HIS A 144 -4.17 -8.16 -3.14
CA HIS A 144 -4.33 -9.31 -2.25
C HIS A 144 -4.74 -8.86 -0.85
N TYR A 145 -4.16 -7.75 -0.38
CA TYR A 145 -4.55 -7.13 0.89
C TYR A 145 -5.97 -6.58 0.87
N ILE A 146 -6.35 -5.88 -0.20
CA ILE A 146 -7.72 -5.39 -0.41
C ILE A 146 -8.68 -6.59 -0.38
N ARG A 147 -8.48 -7.57 -1.26
CA ARG A 147 -9.37 -8.72 -1.45
C ARG A 147 -9.56 -9.55 -0.18
N LYS A 148 -8.55 -9.66 0.68
CA LYS A 148 -8.60 -10.45 1.92
C LYS A 148 -9.67 -9.95 2.90
N TYR A 149 -9.77 -8.63 3.07
CA TYR A 149 -10.69 -8.02 4.05
C TYR A 149 -11.94 -7.40 3.40
N MET A 150 -11.96 -7.30 2.07
CA MET A 150 -13.06 -6.72 1.30
C MET A 150 -14.39 -7.42 1.66
N PRO A 151 -15.44 -6.64 2.00
CA PRO A 151 -16.78 -7.19 2.16
C PRO A 151 -17.33 -7.70 0.82
N ASP A 152 -18.42 -8.46 0.84
CA ASP A 152 -18.97 -9.05 -0.39
C ASP A 152 -19.45 -7.99 -1.42
N ARG A 153 -19.71 -6.77 -0.96
CA ARG A 153 -20.14 -5.65 -1.79
C ARG A 153 -19.41 -4.37 -1.43
N ILE A 154 -18.95 -3.65 -2.44
CA ILE A 154 -18.24 -2.36 -2.34
C ILE A 154 -18.76 -1.40 -3.43
N ASP A 155 -20.08 -1.37 -3.59
CA ASP A 155 -20.74 -0.69 -4.71
C ASP A 155 -20.37 0.79 -4.78
N GLY A 156 -20.15 1.29 -6.00
CA GLY A 156 -19.85 2.70 -6.26
C GLY A 156 -18.46 3.17 -5.84
N LYS A 157 -17.58 2.26 -5.38
CA LYS A 157 -16.21 2.59 -4.98
C LYS A 157 -15.23 2.41 -6.13
N ILE A 158 -14.21 3.26 -6.17
CA ILE A 158 -13.07 3.13 -7.08
C ILE A 158 -12.03 2.24 -6.44
N ILE A 159 -11.50 1.26 -7.19
CA ILE A 159 -10.38 0.43 -6.73
C ILE A 159 -9.13 0.80 -7.52
N LEU A 160 -8.04 1.10 -6.82
CA LEU A 160 -6.73 1.39 -7.40
C LEU A 160 -5.65 0.44 -6.87
N THR A 161 -5.02 -0.32 -7.76
CA THR A 161 -4.02 -1.36 -7.40
C THR A 161 -2.79 -1.30 -8.28
#